data_AF-A0A519F2U3-F1
#
_entry.id   AF-A0A519F2U3-F1
#
_cell.length_a   1.000
_cell.length_b   1.000
_cell.length_c   1.000
_cell.angle_alpha   90.00
_cell.angle_beta   90.00
_cell.angle_gamma   90.00
#
_symmetry.space_group_name_H-M   'P 1'
#
loop_
_entity.id
_entity.type
_entity.pdbx_description
1 polymer ?
#
loop_
_entity_poly.entity_id
_entity_poly.type
_entity_poly.pdbx_seq_one_letter_code
_entity_poly.pdbx_strand_id
1 'polypeptide(L)'
;AGADWHYTESASGQRFTRSEGLGVASFHAFTSGLFSSDPDHPLRVDAAGLRGLVTDRLGAAFQVSASNPVVGLAGREMLLRRLGEALTEQPEVFGEAGRPGGLFDALVGPYGPAVPATAEVTAHEILSLVLESLSRIWPAANAVDSIAADGSDMPGGIASGNPAFALGDCWRHSAVAGPGLTNGWMPFHKLSQWLTYSLLEPFEWAGVRVSGLGDLTGLPEYRNGGLFIDSGMIVPRDEALLARSWTVGDEFIVEWRALTVALLDEVAPRVCKVLDKSTDELPLACVLEGGTWAAGRVLAQRLRDGSPPLRIESDGTVF
;
A
#
# COMPACT_ATOMS: atom_id res chain seq x y z
N ALA A 1 1.46 10.51 7.80
CA ALA A 1 2.07 11.84 7.99
C ALA A 1 1.85 12.43 9.39
N GLY A 2 0.74 12.13 10.07
CA GLY A 2 0.32 12.89 11.27
C GLY A 2 -0.68 13.99 10.90
N ALA A 3 -1.32 14.60 11.90
CA ALA A 3 -2.33 15.65 11.69
C ALA A 3 -1.72 17.03 11.48
N ASP A 4 -0.57 17.26 12.09
CA ASP A 4 0.06 18.59 12.12
C ASP A 4 0.99 18.83 10.92
N TRP A 5 1.45 17.75 10.27
CA TRP A 5 2.36 17.85 9.14
C TRP A 5 1.71 18.40 7.88
N HIS A 6 2.45 19.25 7.18
CA HIS A 6 2.13 19.75 5.85
C HIS A 6 3.36 19.90 4.98
N TYR A 7 3.14 19.89 3.67
CA TYR A 7 4.12 20.24 2.65
C TYR A 7 3.70 21.54 1.96
N THR A 8 4.62 22.48 1.84
CA THR A 8 4.41 23.71 1.06
C THR A 8 5.13 23.58 -0.28
N GLU A 9 4.37 23.51 -1.37
CA GLU A 9 4.92 23.45 -2.71
C GLU A 9 5.41 24.85 -3.10
N SER A 10 6.68 24.93 -3.51
CA SER A 10 7.38 26.22 -3.64
C SER A 10 7.02 27.00 -4.90
N ALA A 11 6.56 26.34 -5.96
CA ALA A 11 6.29 26.97 -7.25
C ALA A 11 4.90 27.65 -7.32
N SER A 12 3.91 27.05 -6.66
CA SER A 12 2.51 27.46 -6.56
C SER A 12 2.16 28.11 -5.21
N GLY A 13 2.95 27.83 -4.16
CA GLY A 13 2.65 28.25 -2.80
C GLY A 13 1.53 27.44 -2.14
N GLN A 14 1.02 26.39 -2.78
CA GLN A 14 -0.03 25.54 -2.24
C GLN A 14 0.48 24.73 -1.04
N ARG A 15 -0.40 24.55 -0.06
CA ARG A 15 -0.14 23.73 1.13
C ARG A 15 -0.93 22.43 1.03
N PHE A 16 -0.23 21.32 1.13
CA PHE A 16 -0.79 19.98 1.11
C PHE A 16 -0.57 19.30 2.46
N THR A 17 -1.51 18.44 2.86
CA THR A 17 -1.43 17.69 4.13
C THR A 17 -1.60 16.21 3.86
N ARG A 18 -1.40 15.36 4.89
CA ARG A 18 -1.71 13.92 4.82
C ARG A 18 -1.04 13.24 3.60
N SER A 19 -1.73 12.32 2.93
CA SER A 19 -1.15 11.51 1.86
C SER A 19 -0.82 12.32 0.61
N GLU A 20 -1.62 13.34 0.31
CA GLU A 20 -1.45 14.24 -0.83
C GLU A 20 -0.14 15.03 -0.68
N GLY A 21 0.13 15.56 0.52
CA GLY A 21 1.41 16.19 0.83
C GLY A 21 2.58 15.22 0.72
N LEU A 22 2.43 13.97 1.19
CA LEU A 22 3.48 12.96 1.05
C LEU A 22 3.79 12.68 -0.43
N GLY A 23 2.77 12.64 -1.29
CA GLY A 23 2.93 12.48 -2.74
C GLY A 23 3.76 13.61 -3.35
N VAL A 24 3.40 14.87 -3.06
CA VAL A 24 4.13 16.05 -3.56
C VAL A 24 5.57 16.08 -3.04
N ALA A 25 5.78 15.81 -1.74
CA ALA A 25 7.12 15.72 -1.15
C ALA A 25 7.96 14.63 -1.81
N SER A 26 7.37 13.46 -2.08
CA SER A 26 8.05 12.32 -2.71
C SER A 26 8.42 12.61 -4.17
N PHE A 27 7.55 13.30 -4.90
CA PHE A 27 7.84 13.78 -6.25
C PHE A 27 9.05 14.72 -6.25
N HIS A 28 9.06 15.75 -5.40
CA HIS A 28 10.19 16.66 -5.31
C HIS A 28 11.48 15.97 -4.85
N ALA A 29 11.39 15.08 -3.87
CA ALA A 29 12.51 14.24 -3.44
C ALA A 29 13.11 13.45 -4.61
N PHE A 30 12.27 12.77 -5.40
CA PHE A 30 12.71 12.06 -6.60
C PHE A 30 13.36 13.00 -7.63
N THR A 31 12.70 14.09 -7.99
CA THR A 31 13.23 15.03 -9.00
C THR A 31 14.53 15.72 -8.58
N SER A 32 14.80 15.80 -7.27
CA SER A 32 16.05 16.34 -6.72
C SER A 32 17.22 15.34 -6.72
N GLY A 33 16.97 14.08 -7.13
CA GLY A 33 17.97 13.01 -7.11
C GLY A 33 18.18 12.37 -5.73
N LEU A 34 17.25 12.53 -4.79
CA LEU A 34 17.40 11.99 -3.43
C LEU A 34 17.63 10.47 -3.42
N PHE A 35 17.05 9.75 -4.38
CA PHE A 35 17.05 8.29 -4.46
C PHE A 35 18.04 7.73 -5.50
N SER A 36 18.82 8.58 -6.16
CA SER A 36 19.84 8.19 -7.13
C SER A 36 21.22 8.16 -6.47
N SER A 37 22.04 7.15 -6.80
CA SER A 37 23.46 7.15 -6.45
C SER A 37 24.34 7.94 -7.44
N ASP A 38 23.76 8.42 -8.55
CA ASP A 38 24.48 9.09 -9.62
C ASP A 38 23.96 10.52 -9.82
N PRO A 39 24.78 11.55 -9.53
CA PRO A 39 24.37 12.93 -9.63
C PRO A 39 24.14 13.39 -11.08
N ASP A 40 24.71 12.69 -12.07
CA ASP A 40 24.48 12.99 -13.49
C ASP A 40 23.14 12.41 -13.98
N HIS A 41 22.54 11.50 -13.20
CA HIS A 41 21.23 10.90 -13.46
C HIS A 41 20.28 11.08 -12.27
N PRO A 42 19.82 12.30 -11.96
CA PRO A 42 19.00 12.58 -10.78
C PRO A 42 17.59 11.99 -10.87
N LEU A 43 17.03 11.82 -12.07
CA LEU A 43 15.70 11.23 -12.27
C LEU A 43 15.76 9.68 -12.27
N ARG A 44 16.46 9.13 -11.28
CA ARG A 44 16.68 7.68 -11.12
C ARG A 44 16.45 7.27 -9.68
N VAL A 45 15.98 6.03 -9.52
CA VAL A 45 16.01 5.30 -8.25
C VAL A 45 16.88 4.08 -8.46
N ASP A 46 17.83 3.85 -7.56
CA ASP A 46 18.68 2.66 -7.58
C ASP A 46 19.00 2.20 -6.15
N ALA A 47 19.45 0.94 -6.03
CA ALA A 47 19.66 0.31 -4.75
C ALA A 47 20.70 1.04 -3.88
N ALA A 48 21.76 1.56 -4.50
CA ALA A 48 22.81 2.29 -3.78
C ALA A 48 22.28 3.64 -3.23
N GLY A 49 21.50 4.39 -4.02
CA GLY A 49 20.86 5.63 -3.58
C GLY A 49 19.88 5.40 -2.43
N LEU A 50 19.06 4.35 -2.52
CA LEU A 50 18.11 3.96 -1.47
C LEU A 50 18.80 3.52 -0.17
N ARG A 51 19.84 2.68 -0.25
CA ARG A 51 20.61 2.23 0.93
C ARG A 51 21.42 3.35 1.60
N GLY A 52 21.85 4.33 0.81
CA GLY A 52 22.58 5.52 1.26
C GLY A 52 21.70 6.64 1.84
N LEU A 53 20.37 6.50 1.80
CA LEU A 53 19.46 7.48 2.36
C LEU A 53 19.71 7.63 3.87
N VAL A 54 19.60 8.84 4.41
CA VAL A 54 19.65 9.09 5.87
C VAL A 54 18.42 9.87 6.29
N THR A 55 17.95 9.64 7.51
CA THR A 55 16.68 10.19 8.01
C THR A 55 16.62 11.72 7.89
N ASP A 56 17.72 12.43 8.15
CA ASP A 56 17.77 13.90 8.05
C ASP A 56 17.59 14.42 6.62
N ARG A 57 18.13 13.71 5.61
CA ARG A 57 17.96 14.09 4.20
C ARG A 57 16.52 13.86 3.75
N LEU A 58 15.91 12.75 4.17
CA LEU A 58 14.50 12.50 3.92
C LEU A 58 13.64 13.54 4.64
N GLY A 59 13.96 13.86 5.89
CA GLY A 59 13.29 14.89 6.67
C GLY A 59 13.35 16.26 6.00
N ALA A 60 14.52 16.67 5.51
CA ALA A 60 14.68 17.91 4.76
C ALA A 60 13.82 17.95 3.49
N ALA A 61 13.81 16.86 2.70
CA ALA A 61 12.96 16.75 1.51
C ALA A 61 11.46 16.81 1.84
N PHE A 62 11.07 16.36 3.04
CA PHE A 62 9.69 16.37 3.54
C PHE A 62 9.38 17.60 4.42
N GLN A 63 10.25 18.61 4.44
CA GLN A 63 10.10 19.84 5.23
C GLN A 63 9.88 19.59 6.74
N VAL A 64 10.47 18.51 7.27
CA VAL A 64 10.29 18.11 8.67
C VAL A 64 11.08 19.04 9.58
N SER A 65 10.40 19.53 10.61
CA SER A 65 11.00 20.34 11.68
C SER A 65 10.25 20.11 12.99
N ALA A 66 10.73 20.70 14.09
CA ALA A 66 10.04 20.65 15.38
C ALA A 66 8.60 21.23 15.31
N SER A 67 8.34 22.20 14.43
CA SER A 67 7.03 22.80 14.22
C SER A 67 6.24 22.17 13.06
N ASN A 68 6.83 21.21 12.34
CA ASN A 68 6.20 20.49 11.23
C ASN A 68 6.60 19.00 11.26
N PRO A 69 6.24 18.24 12.30
CA PRO A 69 6.72 16.87 12.49
C PRO A 69 5.96 15.86 11.61
N VAL A 70 6.68 14.98 10.91
CA VAL A 70 6.08 13.80 10.26
C VAL A 70 6.10 12.62 11.21
N VAL A 71 4.92 12.05 11.48
CA VAL A 71 4.80 10.78 12.21
C VAL A 71 5.38 9.64 11.35
N GLY A 72 6.34 8.88 11.89
CA GLY A 72 6.93 7.69 11.26
C GLY A 72 8.00 8.00 10.19
N LEU A 73 8.74 9.12 10.31
CA LEU A 73 9.81 9.45 9.36
C LEU A 73 10.91 8.37 9.31
N ALA A 74 11.39 7.93 10.49
CA ALA A 74 12.41 6.88 10.60
C ALA A 74 11.93 5.54 10.01
N GLY A 75 10.67 5.17 10.24
CA GLY A 75 10.06 3.97 9.65
C GLY A 75 10.04 4.03 8.11
N ARG A 76 9.74 5.19 7.52
CA ARG A 76 9.77 5.39 6.06
C ARG A 76 11.18 5.30 5.49
N GLU A 77 12.16 5.89 6.16
CA GLU A 77 13.56 5.79 5.74
C GLU A 77 14.07 4.34 5.81
N MET A 78 13.74 3.62 6.89
CA MET A 78 14.03 2.19 7.02
C MET A 78 13.40 1.37 5.88
N LEU A 79 12.12 1.61 5.55
CA LEU A 79 11.44 0.97 4.42
C LEU A 79 12.16 1.21 3.09
N LEU A 80 12.58 2.45 2.82
CA LEU A 80 13.32 2.80 1.61
C LEU A 80 14.69 2.11 1.55
N ARG A 81 15.40 1.99 2.68
CA ARG A 81 16.66 1.21 2.73
C ARG A 81 16.44 -0.27 2.47
N ARG A 82 15.42 -0.87 3.09
CA ARG A 82 15.03 -2.27 2.87
C ARG A 82 14.63 -2.52 1.42
N LEU A 83 13.98 -1.55 0.78
CA LEU A 83 13.76 -1.61 -0.67
C LEU A 83 15.09 -1.69 -1.41
N GLY A 84 16.07 -0.83 -1.11
CA GLY A 84 17.40 -0.90 -1.72
C GLY A 84 18.12 -2.25 -1.48
N GLU A 85 17.97 -2.86 -0.31
CA GLU A 85 18.47 -4.21 -0.01
C GLU A 85 17.76 -5.26 -0.88
N ALA A 86 16.43 -5.23 -0.94
CA ALA A 86 15.63 -6.17 -1.72
C ALA A 86 15.94 -6.11 -3.23
N LEU A 87 16.21 -4.90 -3.75
CA LEU A 87 16.61 -4.71 -5.14
C LEU A 87 18.03 -5.28 -5.40
N THR A 88 18.95 -5.14 -4.45
CA THR A 88 20.34 -5.64 -4.57
C THR A 88 20.40 -7.17 -4.61
N GLU A 89 19.57 -7.82 -3.80
CA GLU A 89 19.56 -9.27 -3.61
C GLU A 89 18.88 -10.05 -4.75
N GLN A 90 18.28 -9.35 -5.71
CA GLN A 90 17.57 -9.94 -6.86
C GLN A 90 18.04 -9.32 -8.19
N PRO A 91 19.34 -9.44 -8.55
CA PRO A 91 19.88 -8.85 -9.78
C PRO A 91 19.24 -9.42 -11.05
N GLU A 92 18.65 -10.62 -10.99
CA GLU A 92 17.88 -11.21 -12.09
C GLU A 92 16.58 -10.47 -12.39
N VAL A 93 15.99 -9.78 -11.41
CA VAL A 93 14.80 -8.94 -11.58
C VAL A 93 15.19 -7.48 -11.78
N PHE A 94 16.11 -6.95 -10.97
CA PHE A 94 16.37 -5.50 -10.89
C PHE A 94 17.67 -5.03 -11.54
N GLY A 95 18.45 -5.95 -12.11
CA GLY A 95 19.76 -5.70 -12.69
C GLY A 95 20.83 -5.34 -11.66
N GLU A 96 22.07 -5.19 -12.12
CA GLU A 96 23.23 -4.88 -11.27
C GLU A 96 23.07 -3.59 -10.46
N ALA A 97 22.39 -2.59 -11.02
CA ALA A 97 22.13 -1.31 -10.32
C ALA A 97 20.98 -1.40 -9.31
N GLY A 98 20.18 -2.48 -9.32
CA GLY A 98 19.01 -2.64 -8.47
C GLY A 98 17.99 -1.53 -8.68
N ARG A 99 17.47 -1.40 -9.91
CA ARG A 99 16.49 -0.34 -10.26
C ARG A 99 15.06 -0.90 -10.16
N PRO A 100 14.10 -0.20 -9.51
CA PRO A 100 12.71 -0.67 -9.44
C PRO A 100 12.04 -0.90 -10.81
N GLY A 101 12.52 -0.21 -11.86
CA GLY A 101 12.07 -0.41 -13.24
C GLY A 101 12.29 -1.85 -13.75
N GLY A 102 13.15 -2.64 -13.11
CA GLY A 102 13.32 -4.06 -13.42
C GLY A 102 12.03 -4.89 -13.28
N LEU A 103 11.03 -4.44 -12.51
CA LEU A 103 9.69 -5.07 -12.50
C LEU A 103 9.06 -5.07 -13.91
N PHE A 104 9.21 -3.96 -14.63
CA PHE A 104 8.73 -3.85 -16.01
C PHE A 104 9.52 -4.78 -16.93
N ASP A 105 10.85 -4.72 -16.84
CA ASP A 105 11.75 -5.52 -17.68
C ASP A 105 11.53 -7.03 -17.46
N ALA A 106 11.25 -7.46 -16.23
CA ALA A 106 10.99 -8.87 -15.90
C ALA A 106 9.69 -9.39 -16.52
N LEU A 107 8.61 -8.61 -16.51
CA LEU A 107 7.32 -9.02 -17.11
C LEU A 107 7.32 -8.93 -18.63
N VAL A 108 8.06 -7.98 -19.19
CA VAL A 108 8.08 -7.72 -20.64
C VAL A 108 9.20 -8.49 -21.35
N GLY A 109 10.25 -8.90 -20.62
CA GLY A 109 11.39 -9.65 -21.15
C GLY A 109 11.06 -10.86 -22.02
N PRO A 110 10.03 -11.68 -21.72
CA PRO A 110 9.60 -12.78 -22.59
C PRO A 110 9.21 -12.37 -24.02
N TYR A 111 8.81 -11.12 -24.24
CA TYR A 111 8.53 -10.59 -25.59
C TYR A 111 9.80 -10.28 -26.40
N GLY A 112 10.97 -10.30 -25.77
CA GLY A 112 12.25 -9.99 -26.41
C GLY A 112 12.51 -8.50 -26.61
N PRO A 113 13.55 -8.13 -27.37
CA PRO A 113 14.04 -6.74 -27.47
C PRO A 113 13.09 -5.80 -28.23
N ALA A 114 12.08 -6.33 -28.92
CA ALA A 114 11.08 -5.56 -29.64
C ALA A 114 9.70 -5.93 -29.08
N VAL A 115 9.29 -5.23 -28.02
CA VAL A 115 7.97 -5.37 -27.42
C VAL A 115 6.92 -5.14 -28.52
N PRO A 116 6.13 -6.16 -28.90
CA PRO A 116 5.15 -5.99 -29.95
C PRO A 116 4.03 -5.06 -29.47
N ALA A 117 3.35 -4.39 -30.39
CA ALA A 117 2.16 -3.57 -30.06
C ALA A 117 1.00 -4.39 -29.47
N THR A 118 1.10 -5.72 -29.51
CA THR A 118 0.16 -6.68 -28.89
C THR A 118 0.67 -7.21 -27.56
N ALA A 119 1.75 -6.66 -27.00
CA ALA A 119 2.24 -7.08 -25.70
C ALA A 119 1.19 -6.80 -24.64
N GLU A 120 0.93 -7.81 -23.82
CA GLU A 120 -0.09 -7.77 -22.78
C GLU A 120 0.49 -8.38 -21.50
N VAL A 121 0.16 -7.77 -20.37
CA VAL A 121 0.39 -8.34 -19.04
C VAL A 121 -0.91 -8.26 -18.26
N THR A 122 -1.10 -9.17 -17.32
CA THR A 122 -2.26 -9.13 -16.44
C THR A 122 -1.93 -8.35 -15.16
N ALA A 123 -2.94 -7.71 -14.58
CA ALA A 123 -2.80 -7.09 -13.26
C ALA A 123 -2.39 -8.12 -12.19
N HIS A 124 -2.80 -9.38 -12.35
CA HIS A 124 -2.38 -10.50 -11.53
C HIS A 124 -0.86 -10.74 -11.61
N GLU A 125 -0.27 -10.78 -12.80
CA GLU A 125 1.19 -10.94 -12.97
C GLU A 125 1.97 -9.79 -12.33
N ILE A 126 1.48 -8.55 -12.47
CA ILE A 126 2.08 -7.38 -11.80
C ILE A 126 2.03 -7.53 -10.28
N LEU A 127 0.86 -7.88 -9.71
CA LEU A 127 0.70 -8.08 -8.28
C LEU A 127 1.60 -9.22 -7.76
N SER A 128 1.62 -10.35 -8.45
CA SER A 128 2.43 -11.52 -8.08
C SER A 128 3.91 -11.15 -8.04
N LEU A 129 4.44 -10.49 -9.08
CA LEU A 129 5.84 -10.07 -9.09
C LEU A 129 6.16 -9.06 -7.98
N VAL A 130 5.26 -8.11 -7.70
CA VAL A 130 5.40 -7.16 -6.58
C VAL A 130 5.46 -7.91 -5.23
N LEU A 131 4.57 -8.89 -5.01
CA LEU A 131 4.53 -9.66 -3.77
C LEU A 131 5.79 -10.53 -3.62
N GLU A 132 6.17 -11.26 -4.65
CA GLU A 132 7.36 -12.12 -4.65
C GLU A 132 8.63 -11.32 -4.43
N SER A 133 8.79 -10.20 -5.14
CA SER A 133 10.04 -9.44 -5.14
C SER A 133 10.18 -8.50 -3.96
N LEU A 134 9.07 -7.94 -3.45
CA LEU A 134 9.08 -6.83 -2.50
C LEU A 134 8.42 -7.13 -1.15
N SER A 135 7.81 -8.32 -0.93
CA SER A 135 7.19 -8.64 0.37
C SER A 135 8.11 -8.41 1.57
N ARG A 136 9.41 -8.71 1.43
CA ARG A 136 10.41 -8.57 2.49
C ARG A 136 10.72 -7.14 2.92
N ILE A 137 10.30 -6.13 2.16
CA ILE A 137 10.52 -4.73 2.56
C ILE A 137 9.63 -4.36 3.74
N TRP A 138 8.44 -4.98 3.83
CA TRP A 138 7.45 -4.66 4.84
C TRP A 138 7.86 -5.20 6.21
N PRO A 139 7.70 -4.43 7.30
CA PRO A 139 7.75 -4.97 8.64
C PRO A 139 6.69 -6.06 8.78
N ALA A 140 7.11 -7.22 9.28
CA ALA A 140 6.19 -8.30 9.59
C ALA A 140 6.28 -8.61 11.08
N ALA A 141 5.14 -8.48 11.76
CA ALA A 141 4.98 -8.85 13.17
C ALA A 141 4.39 -10.26 13.33
N ASN A 142 4.27 -10.99 12.22
CA ASN A 142 3.45 -12.16 12.02
C ASN A 142 4.12 -13.11 11.02
N ALA A 143 4.10 -14.40 11.33
CA ALA A 143 4.61 -15.45 10.48
C ALA A 143 3.71 -16.68 10.50
N VAL A 144 3.80 -17.50 9.45
CA VAL A 144 3.18 -18.84 9.40
C VAL A 144 4.21 -19.87 9.81
N ASP A 145 4.50 -19.98 11.11
CA ASP A 145 5.50 -20.90 11.64
C ASP A 145 4.88 -21.90 12.64
N SER A 146 4.09 -22.83 12.09
CA SER A 146 3.53 -24.05 12.72
C SER A 146 2.50 -23.87 13.83
N ILE A 147 1.44 -24.69 13.73
CA ILE A 147 0.41 -24.91 14.77
C ILE A 147 1.06 -25.69 15.93
N ALA A 148 0.70 -25.41 17.19
CA ALA A 148 0.96 -26.36 18.27
C ALA A 148 0.32 -27.73 17.95
N ALA A 149 0.90 -28.82 18.43
CA ALA A 149 0.47 -30.19 18.10
C ALA A 149 -0.99 -30.54 18.51
N ASP A 150 -1.66 -29.69 19.29
CA ASP A 150 -3.04 -29.85 19.76
C ASP A 150 -4.07 -28.97 19.02
N GLY A 151 -3.65 -28.23 17.99
CA GLY A 151 -4.55 -27.36 17.23
C GLY A 151 -4.88 -26.05 17.94
N SER A 152 -4.27 -25.74 19.08
CA SER A 152 -4.37 -24.44 19.74
C SER A 152 -3.17 -23.56 19.38
N ASP A 153 -3.43 -22.39 18.82
CA ASP A 153 -2.39 -21.39 18.58
C ASP A 153 -2.26 -20.47 19.81
N MET A 154 -1.01 -20.16 20.18
CA MET A 154 -0.71 -19.08 21.14
C MET A 154 -1.16 -17.75 20.53
N PRO A 155 -2.02 -16.97 21.21
CA PRO A 155 -2.30 -15.59 20.81
C PRO A 155 -1.02 -14.77 20.93
N GLY A 156 -0.57 -14.17 19.83
CA GLY A 156 0.70 -13.44 19.76
C GLY A 156 1.82 -14.33 19.21
N GLY A 157 2.16 -14.10 17.93
CA GLY A 157 3.08 -14.92 17.16
C GLY A 157 4.43 -15.15 17.84
N ILE A 158 4.91 -16.38 17.72
CA ILE A 158 6.35 -16.60 17.76
C ILE A 158 6.90 -15.87 16.52
N ALA A 159 7.87 -14.98 16.73
CA ALA A 159 8.63 -14.47 15.60
C ALA A 159 9.35 -15.66 14.99
N SER A 160 8.90 -16.13 13.83
CA SER A 160 9.70 -17.06 13.05
C SER A 160 11.07 -16.43 12.86
N GLY A 161 12.11 -17.12 13.29
CA GLY A 161 13.48 -16.72 12.97
C GLY A 161 13.77 -16.78 11.47
N ASN A 162 12.85 -17.32 10.66
CA ASN A 162 12.96 -17.36 9.21
C ASN A 162 12.10 -16.26 8.55
N PRO A 163 12.70 -15.20 7.99
CA PRO A 163 11.97 -14.14 7.30
C PRO A 163 11.18 -14.63 6.08
N ALA A 164 11.45 -15.83 5.56
CA ALA A 164 10.67 -16.42 4.47
C ALA A 164 9.21 -16.73 4.85
N PHE A 165 8.89 -16.83 6.15
CA PHE A 165 7.52 -17.08 6.62
C PHE A 165 6.80 -15.83 7.11
N ALA A 166 7.46 -14.66 7.04
CA ALA A 166 6.87 -13.38 7.36
C ALA A 166 5.73 -13.05 6.39
N LEU A 167 4.53 -12.74 6.90
CA LEU A 167 3.38 -12.45 6.05
C LEU A 167 3.13 -10.97 5.81
N GLY A 168 3.73 -10.08 6.61
CA GLY A 168 3.46 -8.64 6.52
C GLY A 168 1.99 -8.32 6.81
N ASP A 169 1.28 -7.74 5.84
CA ASP A 169 -0.11 -7.31 6.03
C ASP A 169 -1.13 -8.46 5.80
N CYS A 170 -1.12 -9.44 6.71
CA CYS A 170 -2.03 -10.60 6.73
C CYS A 170 -2.26 -11.04 8.17
N TRP A 171 -3.49 -11.03 8.67
CA TRP A 171 -3.73 -11.10 10.12
C TRP A 171 -4.73 -12.19 10.50
N ARG A 172 -4.74 -12.57 11.78
CA ARG A 172 -5.63 -13.64 12.25
C ARG A 172 -7.06 -13.14 12.42
N HIS A 173 -8.01 -13.97 12.05
CA HIS A 173 -9.44 -13.80 12.36
C HIS A 173 -10.10 -15.18 12.52
N SER A 174 -10.81 -15.38 13.62
CA SER A 174 -11.37 -16.68 14.02
C SER A 174 -12.41 -17.24 13.04
N ALA A 175 -13.14 -16.34 12.35
CA ALA A 175 -14.12 -16.73 11.34
C ALA A 175 -13.53 -17.10 9.96
N VAL A 176 -12.23 -16.88 9.74
CA VAL A 176 -11.60 -17.16 8.44
C VAL A 176 -11.18 -18.63 8.40
N ALA A 177 -11.74 -19.38 7.45
CA ALA A 177 -11.37 -20.77 7.21
C ALA A 177 -10.35 -20.87 6.07
N GLY A 178 -9.32 -21.69 6.26
CA GLY A 178 -8.28 -21.93 5.26
C GLY A 178 -7.66 -23.33 5.41
N PRO A 179 -7.02 -23.88 4.37
CA PRO A 179 -6.36 -25.17 4.47
C PRO A 179 -5.10 -25.11 5.35
N GLY A 180 -4.92 -26.10 6.22
CA GLY A 180 -3.68 -26.31 6.98
C GLY A 180 -3.23 -25.07 7.76
N LEU A 181 -1.98 -24.66 7.55
CA LEU A 181 -1.38 -23.52 8.28
C LEU A 181 -1.99 -22.15 7.92
N THR A 182 -2.77 -22.07 6.84
CA THR A 182 -3.45 -20.82 6.43
C THR A 182 -4.81 -20.63 7.11
N ASN A 183 -5.26 -21.60 7.91
CA ASN A 183 -6.52 -21.48 8.65
C ASN A 183 -6.49 -20.27 9.60
N GLY A 184 -7.52 -19.44 9.55
CA GLY A 184 -7.61 -18.23 10.36
C GLY A 184 -6.79 -17.04 9.85
N TRP A 185 -6.13 -17.09 8.69
CA TRP A 185 -5.34 -15.97 8.15
C TRP A 185 -6.09 -15.20 7.06
N MET A 186 -6.20 -13.88 7.23
CA MET A 186 -6.82 -12.94 6.29
C MET A 186 -5.76 -12.08 5.59
N PRO A 187 -5.44 -12.35 4.31
CA PRO A 187 -4.46 -11.55 3.58
C PRO A 187 -5.06 -10.23 3.10
N PHE A 188 -4.33 -9.13 3.29
CA PHE A 188 -4.70 -7.82 2.73
C PHE A 188 -3.64 -7.29 1.78
N HIS A 189 -2.36 -7.35 2.18
CA HIS A 189 -1.22 -6.84 1.41
C HIS A 189 -1.48 -5.46 0.78
N LYS A 190 -2.17 -4.56 1.52
CA LYS A 190 -2.84 -3.38 0.96
C LYS A 190 -1.88 -2.43 0.26
N LEU A 191 -0.66 -2.28 0.77
CA LEU A 191 0.35 -1.40 0.16
C LEU A 191 0.91 -2.00 -1.13
N SER A 192 1.11 -3.32 -1.20
CA SER A 192 1.48 -4.00 -2.44
C SER A 192 0.36 -3.89 -3.48
N GLN A 193 -0.90 -4.09 -3.06
CA GLN A 193 -2.08 -3.91 -3.92
C GLN A 193 -2.15 -2.48 -4.50
N TRP A 194 -1.92 -1.47 -3.66
CA TRP A 194 -1.91 -0.07 -4.09
C TRP A 194 -0.71 0.25 -5.01
N LEU A 195 0.46 -0.31 -4.73
CA LEU A 195 1.61 -0.19 -5.62
C LEU A 195 1.29 -0.79 -7.00
N THR A 196 0.64 -1.96 -7.06
CA THR A 196 0.18 -2.55 -8.32
C THR A 196 -0.76 -1.62 -9.08
N TYR A 197 -1.76 -1.01 -8.43
CA TYR A 197 -2.62 -0.01 -9.07
C TYR A 197 -1.82 1.17 -9.66
N SER A 198 -0.76 1.59 -8.95
CA SER A 198 0.12 2.70 -9.40
C SER A 198 1.01 2.31 -10.57
N LEU A 199 1.21 1.01 -10.83
CA LEU A 199 2.03 0.50 -11.92
C LEU A 199 1.24 0.26 -13.21
N LEU A 200 -0.10 0.20 -13.17
CA LEU A 200 -0.92 -0.10 -14.35
C LEU A 200 -0.68 0.91 -15.49
N GLU A 201 -0.79 2.21 -15.21
CA GLU A 201 -0.62 3.26 -16.21
C GLU A 201 0.80 3.30 -16.81
N PRO A 202 1.89 3.17 -16.03
CA PRO A 202 3.24 3.04 -16.60
C PRO A 202 3.40 1.94 -17.66
N PHE A 203 2.74 0.79 -17.52
CA PHE A 203 2.78 -0.26 -18.54
C PHE A 203 2.05 0.18 -19.82
N GLU A 204 0.85 0.75 -19.68
CA GLU A 204 0.06 1.28 -20.80
C GLU A 204 0.81 2.40 -21.55
N TRP A 205 1.46 3.32 -20.82
CA TRP A 205 2.28 4.39 -21.41
C TRP A 205 3.49 3.85 -22.17
N ALA A 206 4.01 2.70 -21.76
CA ALA A 206 5.08 1.99 -22.46
C ALA A 206 4.56 1.14 -23.64
N GLY A 207 3.26 1.17 -23.94
CA GLY A 207 2.64 0.43 -25.03
C GLY A 207 2.36 -1.04 -24.71
N VAL A 208 2.36 -1.43 -23.44
CA VAL A 208 2.00 -2.78 -22.97
C VAL A 208 0.60 -2.72 -22.37
N ARG A 209 -0.34 -3.43 -22.99
CA ARG A 209 -1.71 -3.49 -22.50
C ARG A 209 -1.78 -4.20 -21.16
N VAL A 210 -2.59 -3.70 -20.24
CA VAL A 210 -2.88 -4.35 -18.97
C VAL A 210 -4.32 -4.89 -18.97
N SER A 211 -4.47 -6.18 -18.70
CA SER A 211 -5.77 -6.85 -18.58
C SER A 211 -5.99 -7.41 -17.18
N GLY A 212 -7.17 -8.01 -16.93
CA GLY A 212 -7.48 -8.60 -15.63
C GLY A 212 -7.61 -7.58 -14.48
N LEU A 213 -7.97 -6.32 -14.77
CA LEU A 213 -8.08 -5.28 -13.73
C LEU A 213 -9.08 -5.64 -12.61
N GLY A 214 -10.07 -6.46 -12.92
CA GLY A 214 -11.07 -6.97 -11.97
C GLY A 214 -10.54 -8.03 -11.00
N ASP A 215 -9.34 -8.58 -11.22
CA ASP A 215 -8.72 -9.54 -10.31
C ASP A 215 -8.04 -8.86 -9.12
N LEU A 216 -7.87 -7.53 -9.18
CA LEU A 216 -7.37 -6.73 -8.07
C LEU A 216 -8.49 -6.41 -7.08
N THR A 217 -8.16 -6.43 -5.79
CA THR A 217 -9.09 -6.17 -4.69
C THR A 217 -9.12 -4.71 -4.24
N GLY A 218 -10.22 -4.33 -3.60
CA GLY A 218 -10.35 -3.02 -2.95
C GLY A 218 -9.31 -2.80 -1.86
N LEU A 219 -9.03 -1.53 -1.53
CA LEU A 219 -8.00 -1.16 -0.55
C LEU A 219 -8.63 -0.91 0.83
N PRO A 220 -8.45 -1.80 1.82
CA PRO A 220 -9.07 -1.66 3.14
C PRO A 220 -8.27 -0.73 4.05
N GLU A 221 -8.29 0.56 3.71
CA GLU A 221 -7.70 1.64 4.51
C GLU A 221 -8.77 2.55 5.13
N TYR A 222 -8.32 3.52 5.92
CA TYR A 222 -9.19 4.33 6.78
C TYR A 222 -10.22 5.19 6.03
N ARG A 223 -9.98 5.56 4.76
CA ARG A 223 -10.94 6.33 3.94
C ARG A 223 -12.07 5.43 3.46
N ASN A 224 -11.76 4.28 2.87
CA ASN A 224 -12.74 3.31 2.37
C ASN A 224 -13.50 2.64 3.51
N GLY A 225 -12.79 2.11 4.50
CA GLY A 225 -13.46 1.49 5.63
C GLY A 225 -14.17 2.52 6.53
N GLY A 226 -13.65 3.75 6.59
CA GLY A 226 -14.29 4.86 7.28
C GLY A 226 -15.59 5.30 6.61
N LEU A 227 -15.62 5.34 5.27
CA LEU A 227 -16.84 5.60 4.48
C LEU A 227 -17.98 4.65 4.88
N PHE A 228 -17.69 3.35 5.04
CA PHE A 228 -18.72 2.37 5.38
C PHE A 228 -19.23 2.51 6.82
N ILE A 229 -18.37 2.92 7.77
CA ILE A 229 -18.83 3.24 9.12
C ILE A 229 -19.67 4.52 9.11
N ASP A 230 -19.17 5.57 8.46
CA ASP A 230 -19.79 6.91 8.46
C ASP A 230 -21.12 6.97 7.70
N SER A 231 -21.31 6.08 6.72
CA SER A 231 -22.58 5.91 6.01
C SER A 231 -23.55 4.96 6.72
N GLY A 232 -23.12 4.30 7.80
CA GLY A 232 -23.93 3.32 8.53
C GLY A 232 -24.05 1.95 7.84
N MET A 233 -23.22 1.67 6.83
CA MET A 233 -23.16 0.35 6.18
C MET A 233 -22.47 -0.69 7.06
N ILE A 234 -21.44 -0.27 7.80
CA ILE A 234 -20.85 -1.03 8.90
C ILE A 234 -21.25 -0.35 10.20
N VAL A 235 -21.91 -1.09 11.09
CA VAL A 235 -22.28 -0.61 12.41
C VAL A 235 -21.62 -1.51 13.46
N PRO A 236 -20.74 -0.97 14.32
CA PRO A 236 -20.20 -1.73 15.44
C PRO A 236 -21.33 -2.23 16.34
N ARG A 237 -21.22 -3.47 16.84
CA ARG A 237 -22.20 -4.01 17.80
C ARG A 237 -22.23 -3.23 19.12
N ASP A 238 -21.10 -2.62 19.47
CA ASP A 238 -20.93 -1.73 20.62
C ASP A 238 -20.20 -0.47 20.17
N GLU A 239 -20.84 0.69 20.33
CA GLU A 239 -20.27 1.99 19.98
C GLU A 239 -19.02 2.33 20.80
N ALA A 240 -18.86 1.77 22.00
CA ALA A 240 -17.68 1.98 22.83
C ALA A 240 -16.38 1.50 22.15
N LEU A 241 -16.48 0.55 21.21
CA LEU A 241 -15.35 0.05 20.43
C LEU A 241 -14.71 1.13 19.53
N LEU A 242 -15.48 2.16 19.13
CA LEU A 242 -14.97 3.28 18.33
C LEU A 242 -14.07 4.22 19.15
N ALA A 243 -14.24 4.26 20.47
CA ALA A 243 -13.44 5.11 21.35
C ALA A 243 -12.10 4.49 21.74
N ARG A 244 -11.97 3.17 21.62
CA ARG A 244 -10.76 2.40 21.93
C ARG A 244 -9.68 2.57 20.85
N SER A 245 -8.42 2.57 21.28
CA SER A 245 -7.27 2.43 20.38
C SER A 245 -7.01 0.96 20.06
N TRP A 246 -6.76 0.69 18.79
CA TRP A 246 -6.54 -0.66 18.27
C TRP A 246 -5.22 -0.74 17.50
N THR A 247 -4.61 -1.91 17.52
CA THR A 247 -3.51 -2.28 16.63
C THR A 247 -4.04 -2.89 15.35
N VAL A 248 -3.24 -2.89 14.29
CA VAL A 248 -3.63 -3.41 12.96
C VAL A 248 -3.96 -4.90 12.96
N GLY A 249 -3.40 -5.66 13.91
CA GLY A 249 -3.60 -7.10 14.05
C GLY A 249 -4.73 -7.48 15.00
N ASP A 250 -5.38 -6.53 15.66
CA ASP A 250 -6.55 -6.81 16.49
C ASP A 250 -7.70 -7.30 15.61
N GLU A 251 -8.36 -8.39 16.02
CA GLU A 251 -9.40 -9.06 15.24
C GLU A 251 -10.53 -8.10 14.82
N PHE A 252 -10.87 -7.12 15.65
CA PHE A 252 -11.83 -6.06 15.30
C PHE A 252 -11.42 -5.23 14.08
N ILE A 253 -10.13 -4.89 13.96
CA ILE A 253 -9.59 -4.17 12.80
C ILE A 253 -9.51 -5.10 11.60
N VAL A 254 -9.13 -6.36 11.79
CA VAL A 254 -9.11 -7.37 10.72
C VAL A 254 -10.51 -7.59 10.14
N GLU A 255 -11.52 -7.72 10.99
CA GLU A 255 -12.93 -7.87 10.59
C GLU A 255 -13.39 -6.66 9.77
N TRP A 256 -13.17 -5.44 10.28
CA TRP A 256 -13.52 -4.20 9.60
C TRP A 256 -12.83 -4.09 8.22
N ARG A 257 -11.55 -4.45 8.12
CA ARG A 257 -10.82 -4.44 6.84
C ARG A 257 -11.35 -5.50 5.88
N ALA A 258 -11.65 -6.70 6.35
CA ALA A 258 -12.24 -7.76 5.53
C ALA A 258 -13.60 -7.36 4.98
N LEU A 259 -14.47 -6.80 5.84
CA LEU A 259 -15.76 -6.24 5.43
C LEU A 259 -15.59 -5.10 4.43
N THR A 260 -14.57 -4.25 4.60
CA THR A 260 -14.27 -3.16 3.66
C THR A 260 -13.95 -3.68 2.27
N VAL A 261 -13.12 -4.73 2.14
CA VAL A 261 -12.83 -5.35 0.83
C VAL A 261 -14.12 -5.89 0.20
N ALA A 262 -14.88 -6.70 0.93
CA ALA A 262 -16.11 -7.29 0.42
C ALA A 262 -17.15 -6.24 -0.01
N LEU A 263 -17.30 -5.15 0.76
CA LEU A 263 -18.22 -4.07 0.42
C LEU A 263 -17.75 -3.25 -0.79
N LEU A 264 -16.44 -3.13 -1.04
CA LEU A 264 -15.95 -2.43 -2.24
C LEU A 264 -16.29 -3.21 -3.52
N ASP A 265 -16.20 -4.54 -3.49
CA ASP A 265 -16.60 -5.41 -4.61
C ASP A 265 -18.11 -5.29 -4.91
N GLU A 266 -18.90 -4.98 -3.89
CA GLU A 266 -20.33 -4.72 -4.01
C GLU A 266 -20.63 -3.28 -4.48
N VAL A 267 -19.84 -2.29 -4.05
CA VAL A 267 -20.06 -0.87 -4.43
C VAL A 267 -19.75 -0.63 -5.90
N ALA A 268 -18.64 -1.17 -6.41
CA ALA A 268 -18.18 -0.90 -7.78
C ALA A 268 -19.25 -1.18 -8.86
N PRO A 269 -19.87 -2.38 -8.95
CA PRO A 269 -20.89 -2.65 -9.96
C PRO A 269 -22.15 -1.78 -9.78
N ARG A 270 -22.49 -1.38 -8.55
CA ARG A 270 -23.62 -0.47 -8.30
C ARG A 270 -23.33 0.94 -8.79
N VAL A 271 -22.11 1.44 -8.59
CA VAL A 271 -21.68 2.75 -9.11
C VAL A 271 -21.70 2.72 -10.64
N CYS A 272 -21.14 1.68 -11.27
CA CYS A 272 -21.19 1.51 -12.72
C CYS A 272 -22.62 1.54 -13.26
N LYS A 273 -23.54 0.81 -12.61
CA LYS A 273 -24.97 0.81 -12.98
C LYS A 273 -25.61 2.20 -12.86
N VAL A 274 -25.33 2.95 -11.80
CA VAL A 274 -25.88 4.30 -11.60
C VAL A 274 -25.35 5.29 -12.65
N LEU A 275 -24.12 5.11 -13.10
CA LEU A 275 -23.45 5.99 -14.06
C LEU A 275 -23.60 5.52 -15.52
N ASP A 276 -24.35 4.45 -15.78
CA ASP A 276 -24.49 3.82 -17.10
C ASP A 276 -23.14 3.48 -17.76
N LYS A 277 -22.28 2.81 -16.98
CA LYS A 277 -20.94 2.38 -17.38
C LYS A 277 -20.75 0.87 -17.21
N SER A 278 -19.93 0.28 -18.06
CA SER A 278 -19.43 -1.07 -17.83
C SER A 278 -18.30 -1.07 -16.77
N THR A 279 -17.97 -2.25 -16.23
CA THR A 279 -16.80 -2.43 -15.36
C THR A 279 -15.47 -2.26 -16.09
N ASP A 280 -15.46 -2.31 -17.42
CA ASP A 280 -14.26 -2.05 -18.22
C ASP A 280 -14.05 -0.55 -18.42
N GLU A 281 -15.14 0.21 -18.56
CA GLU A 281 -15.09 1.68 -18.66
C GLU A 281 -14.85 2.37 -17.31
N LEU A 282 -15.29 1.73 -16.22
CA LEU A 282 -15.15 2.23 -14.85
C LEU A 282 -14.69 1.10 -13.93
N PRO A 283 -13.41 0.66 -14.03
CA PRO A 283 -12.88 -0.41 -13.19
C PRO A 283 -12.81 0.02 -11.72
N LEU A 284 -12.64 -0.97 -10.84
CA LEU A 284 -12.58 -0.75 -9.38
C LEU A 284 -11.59 0.37 -9.01
N ALA A 285 -10.41 0.42 -9.63
CA ALA A 285 -9.41 1.47 -9.41
C ALA A 285 -10.00 2.89 -9.57
N CYS A 286 -10.83 3.13 -10.60
CA CYS A 286 -11.48 4.42 -10.82
C CYS A 286 -12.55 4.71 -9.76
N VAL A 287 -13.29 3.69 -9.31
CA VAL A 287 -14.26 3.82 -8.22
C VAL A 287 -13.56 4.14 -6.90
N LEU A 288 -12.37 3.58 -6.64
CA LEU A 288 -11.58 3.88 -5.47
C LEU A 288 -11.08 5.34 -5.48
N GLU A 289 -10.36 5.73 -6.53
CA GLU A 289 -9.71 7.04 -6.64
C GLU A 289 -10.73 8.19 -6.74
N GLY A 290 -11.66 8.08 -7.70
CA GLY A 290 -12.66 9.12 -7.97
C GLY A 290 -13.91 9.05 -7.11
N GLY A 291 -14.12 7.95 -6.38
CA GLY A 291 -15.34 7.68 -5.63
C GLY A 291 -15.10 7.52 -4.14
N THR A 292 -14.82 6.29 -3.69
CA THR A 292 -14.90 5.92 -2.27
C THR A 292 -13.88 6.64 -1.40
N TRP A 293 -12.66 6.91 -1.89
CA TRP A 293 -11.68 7.73 -1.17
C TRP A 293 -12.13 9.18 -0.99
N ALA A 294 -12.64 9.79 -2.06
CA ALA A 294 -13.15 11.16 -2.00
C ALA A 294 -14.37 11.27 -1.08
N ALA A 295 -15.32 10.33 -1.22
CA ALA A 295 -16.52 10.27 -0.39
C ALA A 295 -16.19 10.05 1.10
N GLY A 296 -15.29 9.12 1.41
CA GLY A 296 -14.83 8.86 2.78
C GLY A 296 -14.19 10.09 3.42
N ARG A 297 -13.35 10.82 2.69
CA ARG A 297 -12.77 12.09 3.17
C ARG A 297 -13.84 13.15 3.46
N VAL A 298 -14.81 13.31 2.56
CA VAL A 298 -15.90 14.29 2.73
C VAL A 298 -16.75 13.97 3.95
N LEU A 299 -17.08 12.69 4.19
CA LEU A 299 -17.83 12.29 5.38
C LEU A 299 -17.01 12.48 6.66
N ALA A 300 -15.74 12.05 6.67
CA ALA A 300 -14.87 12.26 7.82
C ALA A 300 -14.71 13.75 8.16
N GLN A 301 -14.62 14.63 7.14
CA GLN A 301 -14.60 16.08 7.33
C GLN A 301 -15.87 16.60 7.99
N ARG A 302 -17.04 16.17 7.51
CA ARG A 302 -18.34 16.61 8.02
C ARG A 302 -18.60 16.13 9.45
N LEU A 303 -18.16 14.91 9.78
CA LEU A 303 -18.49 14.26 11.05
C LEU A 303 -17.46 14.52 12.14
N ARG A 304 -16.17 14.61 11.79
CA ARG A 304 -15.04 14.58 12.74
C ARG A 304 -13.81 15.39 12.27
N ASP A 305 -14.03 16.47 11.53
CA ASP A 305 -12.96 17.38 11.05
C ASP A 305 -11.79 16.64 10.36
N GLY A 306 -12.14 15.63 9.56
CA GLY A 306 -11.21 14.84 8.76
C GLY A 306 -10.59 13.65 9.50
N SER A 307 -10.94 13.45 10.77
CA SER A 307 -10.45 12.31 11.56
C SER A 307 -11.20 11.01 11.20
N PRO A 308 -10.48 9.88 11.08
CA PRO A 308 -11.11 8.58 10.80
C PRO A 308 -12.00 8.15 11.98
N PRO A 309 -13.03 7.31 11.72
CA PRO A 309 -13.93 6.82 12.77
C PRO A 309 -13.28 5.84 13.75
N LEU A 310 -12.20 5.16 13.33
CA LEU A 310 -11.44 4.23 14.17
C LEU A 310 -10.10 4.83 14.57
N ARG A 311 -9.71 4.61 15.84
CA ARG A 311 -8.39 4.98 16.36
C ARG A 311 -7.45 3.80 16.22
N ILE A 312 -6.61 3.84 15.19
CA ILE A 312 -5.63 2.80 14.91
C ILE A 312 -4.24 3.33 15.24
N GLU A 313 -3.49 2.59 16.05
CA GLU A 313 -2.08 2.85 16.31
C GLU A 313 -1.30 2.62 15.00
N SER A 314 -0.73 3.69 14.45
CA SER A 314 0.00 3.65 13.18
C SER A 314 1.44 4.09 13.39
N ASP A 315 2.37 3.26 12.91
CA ASP A 315 3.78 3.59 12.73
C ASP A 315 4.10 4.09 11.31
N GLY A 316 3.07 4.19 10.45
CA GLY A 316 3.16 4.59 9.05
C GLY A 316 3.57 3.49 8.09
N THR A 317 3.52 2.22 8.48
CA THR A 317 3.95 1.07 7.66
C THR A 317 2.79 0.22 7.11
N VAL A 318 1.54 0.48 7.53
CA VAL A 318 0.31 -0.18 7.03
C VAL A 318 -0.70 0.84 6.46
N PHE A 319 -0.90 1.96 7.19
CA PHE A 319 -1.85 3.03 6.88
C PHE A 319 -1.18 4.40 6.67
#